data_AF-A0A496AH37-F1
#
_entry.id   AF-A0A496AH37-F1
#
_cell.length_a   1.000
_cell.length_b   1.000
_cell.length_c   1.000
_cell.angle_alpha   90.00
_cell.angle_beta   90.00
_cell.angle_gamma   90.00
#
_symmetry.space_group_name_H-M   'P 1'
#
loop_
_entity.id
_entity.type
_entity.pdbx_description
1 polymer ?
#
loop_
_entity_poly.entity_id
_entity_poly.type
_entity_poly.pdbx_seq_one_letter_code
_entity_poly.pdbx_strand_id
1 'polypeptide(L)'
;MAYKELATRKPFIVNKNLGSAVEVEPEELTTTNTDGVPVVIPTQKQKYNFDRNGWLLIPSVLSDTDIAEMREFCQRLHETPEHIPEPERCTLGGPLQKLVDHPVIIGFLNEFLAYPPAASEDCYGFRLEETTLSFGNTASEPQTQSILHKGNGLFRLPGDSHLYRCVPGRGWSGLTRAVWELTEVTSETNSIRFITGSHKAAYPIPDGVQNPNSPLWETYQCPPGSLFLLTESMTQTQVQPKVAKRICISNLYNTVASRWSNWMPHPQLLETMPPKRQTLFREAYAGGNVVNGDFGQRTSAYPAEI
;
A
#
# COMPACT_ATOMS: atom_id res chain seq x y z
N MET A 1 24.09 -13.76 9.82
CA MET A 1 24.26 -12.90 11.01
C MET A 1 22.88 -12.51 11.51
N ALA A 2 22.55 -12.77 12.78
CA ALA A 2 21.31 -12.29 13.37
C ALA A 2 21.42 -10.77 13.62
N TYR A 3 20.46 -10.00 13.11
CA TYR A 3 20.40 -8.56 13.40
C TYR A 3 20.04 -8.37 14.87
N LYS A 4 20.82 -7.58 15.61
CA LYS A 4 20.46 -7.20 16.98
C LYS A 4 19.16 -6.42 16.95
N GLU A 5 18.23 -6.77 17.83
CA GLU A 5 16.98 -6.05 17.96
C GLU A 5 17.21 -4.68 18.61
N LEU A 6 16.38 -3.69 18.25
CA LEU A 6 16.41 -2.38 18.88
C LEU A 6 16.04 -2.50 20.36
N ALA A 7 16.81 -1.85 21.23
CA ALA A 7 16.56 -1.83 22.68
C ALA A 7 15.23 -1.16 23.03
N THR A 8 14.77 -0.20 22.21
CA THR A 8 13.47 0.45 22.34
C THR A 8 12.65 0.22 21.07
N ARG A 9 11.58 -0.57 21.18
CA ARG A 9 10.61 -0.82 20.10
C ARG A 9 9.38 0.09 20.16
N LYS A 10 9.13 0.73 21.31
CA LYS A 10 8.00 1.64 21.51
C LYS A 10 8.29 2.97 20.80
N PRO A 11 7.54 3.35 19.75
CA PRO A 11 7.75 4.61 19.06
C PRO A 11 7.28 5.78 19.93
N PHE A 12 8.03 6.88 19.96
CA PHE A 12 7.56 8.12 20.57
C PHE A 12 6.62 8.84 19.59
N ILE A 13 5.32 8.70 19.79
CA ILE A 13 4.29 9.33 18.96
C ILE A 13 3.63 10.44 19.78
N VAL A 14 3.74 11.68 19.30
CA VAL A 14 3.03 12.83 19.86
C VAL A 14 1.63 12.88 19.26
N ASN A 15 0.59 12.82 20.10
CA ASN A 15 -0.81 12.93 19.67
C ASN A 15 -1.48 14.11 20.40
N LYS A 16 -2.80 14.25 20.29
CA LYS A 16 -3.66 15.25 20.98
C LYS A 16 -3.66 15.14 22.52
N ASN A 17 -2.66 14.49 23.10
CA ASN A 17 -2.50 14.16 24.52
C ASN A 17 -1.34 14.95 25.18
N LEU A 18 -1.04 16.15 24.65
CA LEU A 18 -0.05 17.09 25.21
C LEU A 18 1.37 16.51 25.37
N GLY A 19 1.79 15.61 24.47
CA GLY A 19 3.15 15.06 24.47
C GLY A 19 3.33 13.75 25.23
N SER A 20 2.24 13.13 25.68
CA SER A 20 2.26 11.75 26.17
C SER A 20 2.52 10.81 24.99
N ALA A 21 3.41 9.81 25.14
CA ALA A 21 3.63 8.83 24.07
C ALA A 21 2.32 8.11 23.75
N VAL A 22 1.91 8.04 22.48
CA VAL A 22 0.95 7.01 22.07
C VAL A 22 1.69 5.68 22.07
N GLU A 23 1.51 4.91 23.13
CA GLU A 23 1.82 3.50 23.12
C GLU A 23 0.78 2.83 22.21
N VAL A 24 1.19 2.48 21.00
CA VAL A 24 0.34 1.66 20.12
C VAL A 24 0.60 0.23 20.51
N GLU A 25 -0.27 -0.32 21.35
CA GLU A 25 -0.18 -1.72 21.73
C GLU A 25 -0.71 -2.60 20.56
N PRO A 26 -0.13 -3.79 20.32
CA PRO A 26 -0.50 -4.63 19.17
C PRO A 26 -1.99 -4.95 19.08
N GLU A 27 -2.70 -4.97 20.22
CA GLU A 27 -4.13 -5.23 20.33
C GLU A 27 -5.01 -4.07 19.82
N GLU A 28 -4.41 -2.91 19.53
CA GLU A 28 -5.12 -1.73 19.04
C GLU A 28 -5.30 -1.70 17.52
N LEU A 29 -4.61 -2.59 16.81
CA LEU A 29 -4.68 -2.77 15.36
C LEU A 29 -5.26 -4.14 15.03
N THR A 30 -5.80 -4.29 13.82
CA THR A 30 -6.25 -5.60 13.31
C THR A 30 -5.15 -6.65 13.41
N THR A 31 -5.45 -7.77 14.07
CA THR A 31 -4.53 -8.91 14.24
C THR A 31 -4.80 -10.04 13.24
N THR A 32 -5.95 -10.01 12.59
CA THR A 32 -6.34 -10.94 11.52
C THR A 32 -6.88 -10.21 10.29
N ASN A 33 -6.80 -10.86 9.12
CA ASN A 33 -7.59 -10.42 7.97
C ASN A 33 -9.07 -10.76 8.15
N THR A 34 -9.91 -10.45 7.16
CA THR A 34 -11.33 -10.74 7.28
C THR A 34 -11.68 -12.23 7.29
N ASP A 35 -10.77 -13.10 6.84
CA ASP A 35 -10.95 -14.55 6.81
C ASP A 35 -10.39 -15.23 8.08
N GLY A 36 -9.97 -14.43 9.07
CA GLY A 36 -9.41 -14.91 10.34
C GLY A 36 -7.94 -15.35 10.26
N VAL A 37 -7.26 -15.11 9.14
CA VAL A 37 -5.84 -15.45 8.97
C VAL A 37 -4.98 -14.43 9.72
N PRO A 38 -4.05 -14.88 10.59
CA PRO A 38 -3.20 -13.98 11.37
C PRO A 38 -2.34 -13.08 10.51
N VAL A 39 -2.24 -11.81 10.91
CA VAL A 39 -1.40 -10.80 10.29
C VAL A 39 0.09 -11.19 10.36
N VAL A 40 0.81 -10.95 9.26
CA VAL A 40 2.25 -11.20 9.18
C VAL A 40 3.02 -9.93 9.52
N ILE A 41 3.61 -9.89 10.72
CA ILE A 41 4.36 -8.72 11.20
C ILE A 41 5.66 -8.54 10.39
N PRO A 42 5.92 -7.33 9.82
CA PRO A 42 7.18 -7.07 9.13
C PRO A 42 8.39 -7.25 10.05
N THR A 43 9.41 -7.96 9.56
CA THR A 43 10.69 -8.11 10.26
C THR A 43 11.41 -6.78 10.39
N GLN A 44 12.30 -6.64 11.37
CA GLN A 44 13.13 -5.43 11.54
C GLN A 44 13.92 -5.07 10.27
N LYS A 45 14.41 -6.07 9.53
CA LYS A 45 15.09 -5.85 8.25
C LYS A 45 14.14 -5.29 7.19
N GLN A 46 12.92 -5.81 7.09
CA GLN A 46 11.90 -5.28 6.17
C GLN A 46 11.53 -3.84 6.53
N LYS A 47 11.33 -3.54 7.82
CA LYS A 47 11.05 -2.18 8.32
C LYS A 47 12.18 -1.22 7.94
N TYR A 48 13.42 -1.59 8.26
CA TYR A 48 14.60 -0.80 7.94
C TYR A 48 14.77 -0.60 6.42
N ASN A 49 14.61 -1.67 5.63
CA ASN A 49 14.75 -1.60 4.19
C ASN A 49 13.69 -0.69 3.56
N PHE A 50 12.42 -0.83 3.93
CA PHE A 50 11.36 0.03 3.41
C PHE A 50 11.60 1.49 3.80
N ASP A 51 11.91 1.77 5.06
CA ASP A 51 12.16 3.15 5.51
C ASP A 51 13.36 3.80 4.83
N ARG A 52 14.46 3.05 4.66
CA ARG A 52 15.68 3.51 3.98
C ARG A 52 15.45 3.71 2.49
N ASN A 53 14.77 2.77 1.84
CA ASN A 53 14.67 2.70 0.39
C ASN A 53 13.48 3.47 -0.19
N GLY A 54 12.38 3.57 0.58
CA GLY A 54 11.05 3.94 0.10
C GLY A 54 10.28 2.77 -0.54
N TRP A 55 10.91 1.60 -0.68
CA TRP A 55 10.33 0.41 -1.30
C TRP A 55 10.80 -0.89 -0.64
N LEU A 56 10.02 -1.96 -0.82
CA LEU A 56 10.31 -3.30 -0.33
C LEU A 56 9.79 -4.35 -1.32
N LEU A 57 10.63 -5.31 -1.66
CA LEU A 57 10.24 -6.50 -2.43
C LEU A 57 10.17 -7.71 -1.50
N ILE A 58 9.05 -8.42 -1.53
CA ILE A 58 8.83 -9.69 -0.82
C ILE A 58 8.55 -10.77 -1.89
N PRO A 59 9.50 -11.67 -2.16
CA PRO A 59 9.33 -12.66 -3.22
C PRO A 59 8.36 -13.76 -2.84
N SER A 60 7.62 -14.30 -3.82
CA SER A 60 6.84 -15.53 -3.72
C SER A 60 5.89 -15.59 -2.50
N VAL A 61 5.08 -14.54 -2.33
CA VAL A 61 4.08 -14.45 -1.27
C VAL A 61 2.84 -15.30 -1.57
N LEU A 62 2.40 -15.30 -2.83
CA LEU A 62 1.21 -16.02 -3.27
C LEU A 62 1.55 -17.48 -3.64
N SER A 63 0.58 -18.38 -3.45
CA SER A 63 0.70 -19.77 -3.87
C SER A 63 0.55 -19.94 -5.39
N ASP A 64 1.05 -21.04 -5.96
CA ASP A 64 0.89 -21.34 -7.39
C ASP A 64 -0.59 -21.42 -7.81
N THR A 65 -1.45 -21.95 -6.93
CA THR A 65 -2.90 -22.00 -7.15
C THR A 65 -3.50 -20.60 -7.20
N ASP A 66 -3.16 -19.73 -6.25
CA ASP A 66 -3.62 -18.33 -6.26
C ASP A 66 -3.18 -17.62 -7.53
N ILE A 67 -1.92 -17.79 -7.92
CA ILE A 67 -1.35 -17.16 -9.12
C ILE A 67 -2.12 -17.63 -10.37
N ALA A 68 -2.41 -18.94 -10.49
CA ALA A 68 -3.14 -19.48 -11.63
C ALA A 68 -4.57 -18.91 -11.72
N GLU A 69 -5.34 -18.97 -10.62
CA GLU A 69 -6.70 -18.45 -10.56
C GLU A 69 -6.76 -16.94 -10.84
N MET A 70 -5.85 -16.16 -10.25
CA MET A 70 -5.79 -14.72 -10.45
C MET A 70 -5.43 -14.37 -11.88
N ARG A 71 -4.49 -15.09 -12.51
CA ARG A 71 -4.12 -14.85 -13.92
C ARG A 71 -5.27 -15.16 -14.86
N GLU A 72 -5.97 -16.28 -14.66
CA GLU A 72 -7.16 -16.63 -15.43
C GLU A 72 -8.24 -15.54 -15.29
N PHE A 73 -8.52 -15.10 -14.06
CA PHE A 73 -9.47 -14.02 -13.83
C PHE A 73 -9.04 -12.71 -14.50
N CYS A 74 -7.77 -12.31 -14.36
CA CYS A 74 -7.25 -11.12 -15.01
C CYS A 74 -7.36 -11.21 -16.54
N GLN A 75 -7.08 -12.38 -17.13
CA GLN A 75 -7.20 -12.60 -18.57
C GLN A 75 -8.65 -12.43 -19.03
N ARG A 76 -9.60 -13.05 -18.34
CA ARG A 76 -11.03 -12.85 -18.62
C ARG A 76 -11.45 -11.39 -18.46
N LEU A 77 -10.97 -10.70 -17.42
CA LEU A 77 -11.27 -9.29 -17.20
C LEU A 77 -10.73 -8.40 -18.33
N HIS A 78 -9.61 -8.78 -18.93
CA HIS A 78 -8.99 -8.04 -20.03
C HIS A 78 -9.63 -8.34 -21.39
N GLU A 79 -9.90 -9.61 -21.68
CA GLU A 79 -10.26 -10.09 -23.02
C GLU A 79 -11.76 -10.32 -23.21
N THR A 80 -12.45 -10.83 -22.18
CA THR A 80 -13.88 -11.18 -22.23
C THR A 80 -14.62 -10.72 -20.95
N PRO A 81 -14.56 -9.43 -20.60
CA PRO A 81 -15.14 -8.93 -19.34
C PRO A 81 -16.65 -9.17 -19.25
N GLU A 82 -17.36 -9.24 -20.38
CA GLU A 82 -18.80 -9.54 -20.47
C GLU A 82 -19.18 -10.90 -19.87
N HIS A 83 -18.24 -11.85 -19.82
CA HIS A 83 -18.44 -13.15 -19.18
C HIS A 83 -18.27 -13.12 -17.65
N ILE A 84 -17.83 -11.98 -17.09
CA ILE A 84 -17.79 -11.75 -15.64
C ILE A 84 -19.09 -11.04 -15.24
N PRO A 85 -19.77 -11.48 -14.17
CA PRO A 85 -20.90 -10.76 -13.61
C PRO A 85 -20.56 -9.29 -13.38
N GLU A 86 -21.48 -8.38 -13.73
CA GLU A 86 -21.23 -6.94 -13.68
C GLU A 86 -20.66 -6.45 -12.34
N PRO A 87 -21.16 -6.88 -11.16
CA PRO A 87 -20.58 -6.44 -9.88
C PRO A 87 -19.11 -6.83 -9.70
N GLU A 88 -18.70 -7.98 -10.25
CA GLU A 88 -17.35 -8.52 -10.13
C GLU A 88 -16.43 -8.09 -11.27
N ARG A 89 -16.93 -7.38 -12.29
CA ARG A 89 -16.17 -6.95 -13.46
C ARG A 89 -15.27 -5.74 -13.13
N CYS A 90 -14.38 -5.93 -12.16
CA CYS A 90 -13.40 -4.96 -11.74
C CYS A 90 -12.14 -5.65 -11.20
N THR A 91 -11.11 -4.86 -10.95
CA THR A 91 -9.80 -5.30 -10.43
C THR A 91 -9.81 -5.67 -8.95
N LEU A 92 -11.00 -5.73 -8.35
CA LEU A 92 -11.28 -6.25 -7.02
C LEU A 92 -12.14 -7.51 -7.07
N GLY A 93 -12.68 -7.93 -8.22
CA GLY A 93 -13.60 -9.06 -8.31
C GLY A 93 -12.97 -10.44 -8.10
N GLY A 94 -13.81 -11.43 -7.84
CA GLY A 94 -13.44 -12.85 -7.73
C GLY A 94 -12.21 -13.11 -6.85
N PRO A 95 -11.18 -13.82 -7.36
CA PRO A 95 -10.00 -14.19 -6.57
C PRO A 95 -9.11 -13.00 -6.20
N LEU A 96 -9.33 -11.81 -6.77
CA LEU A 96 -8.51 -10.63 -6.47
C LEU A 96 -8.86 -9.97 -5.13
N GLN A 97 -10.05 -10.24 -4.57
CA GLN A 97 -10.46 -9.70 -3.25
C GLN A 97 -9.46 -10.04 -2.15
N LYS A 98 -8.84 -11.22 -2.20
CA LYS A 98 -7.88 -11.66 -1.17
C LYS A 98 -6.61 -10.79 -1.09
N LEU A 99 -6.34 -10.00 -2.14
CA LEU A 99 -5.13 -9.17 -2.22
C LEU A 99 -5.23 -7.90 -1.36
N VAL A 100 -6.44 -7.34 -1.19
CA VAL A 100 -6.60 -6.01 -0.56
C VAL A 100 -6.45 -6.03 0.96
N ASP A 101 -6.60 -7.20 1.55
CA ASP A 101 -6.39 -7.45 2.96
C ASP A 101 -5.58 -8.74 3.19
N HIS A 102 -4.63 -9.01 2.29
CA HIS A 102 -3.69 -10.11 2.49
C HIS A 102 -2.91 -9.91 3.81
N PRO A 103 -2.66 -10.95 4.63
CA PRO A 103 -2.01 -10.81 5.93
C PRO A 103 -0.66 -10.06 5.94
N VAL A 104 0.12 -10.23 4.87
CA VAL A 104 1.39 -9.50 4.66
C VAL A 104 1.16 -8.00 4.41
N ILE A 105 0.10 -7.65 3.67
CA ILE A 105 -0.28 -6.25 3.44
C ILE A 105 -0.76 -5.61 4.73
N ILE A 106 -1.66 -6.27 5.46
CA ILE A 106 -2.17 -5.73 6.72
C ILE A 106 -1.02 -5.44 7.69
N GLY A 107 -0.10 -6.40 7.87
CA GLY A 107 1.04 -6.20 8.76
C GLY A 107 1.95 -5.05 8.35
N PHE A 108 2.15 -4.89 7.04
CA PHE A 108 2.89 -3.76 6.49
C PHE A 108 2.16 -2.43 6.72
N LEU A 109 0.86 -2.35 6.43
CA LEU A 109 0.07 -1.12 6.55
C LEU A 109 -0.15 -0.76 8.02
N ASN A 110 -0.33 -1.73 8.92
CA ASN A 110 -0.35 -1.52 10.38
C ASN A 110 0.92 -0.79 10.86
N GLU A 111 2.08 -1.16 10.32
CA GLU A 111 3.35 -0.52 10.64
C GLU A 111 3.45 0.90 10.06
N PHE A 112 3.23 1.03 8.75
CA PHE A 112 3.64 2.19 7.97
C PHE A 112 2.51 3.15 7.57
N LEU A 113 1.25 2.82 7.75
CA LEU A 113 0.14 3.66 7.25
C LEU A 113 -0.98 3.85 8.26
N ALA A 114 -1.32 2.79 9.00
CA ALA A 114 -2.50 2.74 9.82
C ALA A 114 -2.54 3.87 10.84
N TYR A 115 -3.74 4.39 11.06
CA TYR A 115 -4.04 5.31 12.15
C TYR A 115 -4.73 4.54 13.28
N PRO A 116 -4.00 4.16 14.35
CA PRO A 116 -4.54 3.27 15.40
C PRO A 116 -5.85 3.74 16.04
N PRO A 117 -6.10 5.05 16.27
CA PRO A 117 -7.39 5.50 16.78
C PRO A 117 -8.60 5.22 15.87
N ALA A 118 -8.38 4.97 14.58
CA ALA A 118 -9.42 4.60 13.61
C ALA A 118 -9.41 3.09 13.23
N ALA A 119 -8.68 2.29 14.00
CA ALA A 119 -8.54 0.84 13.84
C ALA A 119 -9.18 0.10 15.03
N SER A 120 -9.60 -1.13 14.80
CA SER A 120 -9.99 -2.11 15.82
C SER A 120 -9.79 -3.51 15.25
N GLU A 121 -10.10 -4.56 16.00
CA GLU A 121 -10.11 -5.91 15.41
C GLU A 121 -11.15 -6.03 14.28
N ASP A 122 -12.21 -5.23 14.31
CA ASP A 122 -13.31 -5.26 13.34
C ASP A 122 -13.16 -4.26 12.18
N CYS A 123 -12.15 -3.38 12.20
CA CYS A 123 -11.91 -2.44 11.12
C CYS A 123 -10.44 -2.10 10.90
N TYR A 124 -10.06 -2.01 9.62
CA TYR A 124 -8.70 -1.63 9.25
C TYR A 124 -8.44 -0.14 9.55
N GLY A 125 -7.25 0.14 10.07
CA GLY A 125 -6.77 1.50 10.35
C GLY A 125 -6.32 2.28 9.11
N PHE A 126 -6.62 1.79 7.93
CA PHE A 126 -6.27 2.34 6.63
C PHE A 126 -7.43 2.12 5.65
N ARG A 127 -7.37 2.79 4.50
CA ARG A 127 -8.36 2.62 3.43
C ARG A 127 -7.71 2.16 2.14
N LEU A 128 -8.52 1.61 1.25
CA LEU A 128 -8.15 1.36 -0.14
C LEU A 128 -8.63 2.55 -1.01
N GLU A 129 -7.75 3.04 -1.86
CA GLU A 129 -7.98 4.16 -2.77
C GLU A 129 -8.36 3.71 -4.17
N GLU A 130 -7.68 2.68 -4.66
CA GLU A 130 -7.77 2.26 -6.04
C GLU A 130 -7.21 0.85 -6.19
N THR A 131 -7.79 0.08 -7.10
CA THR A 131 -7.18 -1.13 -7.63
C THR A 131 -7.02 -1.02 -9.13
N THR A 132 -5.83 -1.27 -9.65
CA THR A 132 -5.56 -1.23 -11.09
C THR A 132 -4.94 -2.53 -11.55
N LEU A 133 -5.22 -2.87 -12.80
CA LEU A 133 -4.68 -4.03 -13.48
C LEU A 133 -3.78 -3.51 -14.59
N SER A 134 -2.55 -4.01 -14.64
CA SER A 134 -1.66 -3.75 -15.76
C SER A 134 -1.40 -5.05 -16.50
N PHE A 135 -1.83 -5.07 -17.76
CA PHE A 135 -1.46 -6.06 -18.76
C PHE A 135 -0.35 -5.47 -19.63
N GLY A 136 0.60 -6.31 -20.05
CA GLY A 136 1.86 -5.94 -20.68
C GLY A 136 1.83 -4.97 -21.88
N ASN A 137 0.67 -4.51 -22.33
CA ASN A 137 0.53 -3.57 -23.44
C ASN A 137 -0.57 -2.52 -23.23
N THR A 138 -0.60 -1.80 -22.10
CA THR A 138 -1.23 -0.47 -22.13
C THR A 138 -0.25 0.47 -22.81
N ALA A 139 -0.41 0.62 -24.13
CA ALA A 139 0.24 1.66 -24.91
C ALA A 139 0.06 3.01 -24.20
N SER A 140 1.11 3.51 -23.57
CA SER A 140 1.26 4.96 -23.50
C SER A 140 1.41 5.43 -24.94
N GLU A 141 0.67 6.46 -25.34
CA GLU A 141 1.01 7.18 -26.56
C GLU A 141 2.52 7.49 -26.56
N PRO A 142 3.20 7.54 -27.73
CA PRO A 142 4.66 7.54 -27.83
C PRO A 142 5.41 8.72 -27.17
N GLN A 143 4.75 9.58 -26.37
CA GLN A 143 5.26 10.90 -26.00
C GLN A 143 5.13 11.33 -24.54
N THR A 144 4.74 10.49 -23.59
CA THR A 144 4.79 10.91 -22.17
C THR A 144 5.49 9.92 -21.27
N GLN A 145 6.83 9.99 -21.28
CA GLN A 145 7.59 9.74 -20.05
C GLN A 145 7.20 10.81 -19.03
N SER A 146 6.04 10.65 -18.36
CA SER A 146 5.71 11.51 -17.25
C SER A 146 6.40 10.95 -16.02
N ILE A 147 7.27 11.75 -15.40
CA ILE A 147 7.68 11.49 -14.03
C ILE A 147 6.41 11.63 -13.21
N LEU A 148 5.88 10.49 -12.73
CA LEU A 148 4.61 10.43 -12.01
C LEU A 148 4.71 11.23 -10.71
N HIS A 149 5.85 11.11 -10.03
CA HIS A 149 6.16 11.81 -8.79
C HIS A 149 7.63 12.21 -8.77
N LYS A 150 7.92 13.38 -8.18
CA LYS A 150 9.29 13.95 -8.07
C LYS A 150 9.82 13.99 -6.63
N GLY A 151 9.03 13.46 -5.69
CA GLY A 151 9.05 13.96 -4.31
C GLY A 151 10.10 13.34 -3.45
N ASN A 152 10.64 13.88 -2.35
CA ASN A 152 10.26 15.00 -1.46
C ASN A 152 9.12 14.77 -0.44
N GLY A 153 8.67 13.54 -0.30
CA GLY A 153 7.62 13.14 0.66
C GLY A 153 7.77 13.71 2.06
N LEU A 154 8.98 13.69 2.60
CA LEU A 154 9.27 14.14 3.96
C LEU A 154 8.93 15.62 4.21
N PHE A 155 8.99 16.44 3.16
CA PHE A 155 8.84 17.89 3.23
C PHE A 155 7.47 18.38 2.76
N ARG A 156 6.56 17.49 2.37
CA ARG A 156 5.20 17.88 1.99
C ARG A 156 4.37 18.25 3.22
N LEU A 157 3.40 19.14 3.03
CA LEU A 157 2.53 19.60 4.12
C LEU A 157 1.38 18.62 4.36
N PRO A 158 0.79 18.59 5.59
CA PRO A 158 -0.45 17.87 5.84
C PRO A 158 -1.54 18.28 4.85
N GLY A 159 -2.28 17.30 4.31
CA GLY A 159 -3.30 17.49 3.27
C GLY A 159 -2.93 16.86 1.92
N ASP A 160 -1.64 16.61 1.66
CA ASP A 160 -1.19 15.75 0.55
C ASP A 160 -1.12 14.29 1.04
N SER A 161 -1.57 13.33 0.23
CA SER A 161 -1.43 11.90 0.55
C SER A 161 -0.01 11.39 0.25
N HIS A 162 0.71 11.98 -0.71
CA HIS A 162 2.06 11.58 -1.14
C HIS A 162 3.16 12.07 -0.19
N LEU A 163 2.91 12.01 1.11
CA LEU A 163 3.86 12.45 2.12
C LEU A 163 4.50 11.24 2.81
N TYR A 164 5.69 11.46 3.36
CA TYR A 164 6.36 10.51 4.22
C TYR A 164 6.67 11.20 5.55
N ARG A 165 6.49 10.53 6.69
CA ARG A 165 6.94 11.03 7.99
C ARG A 165 7.81 9.99 8.66
N CYS A 166 8.67 10.44 9.56
CA CYS A 166 9.40 9.56 10.44
C CYS A 166 9.56 10.21 11.81
N VAL A 167 9.45 9.39 12.83
CA VAL A 167 9.89 9.68 14.20
C VAL A 167 10.91 8.60 14.58
N PRO A 168 11.75 8.80 15.61
CA PRO A 168 12.66 7.76 16.06
C PRO A 168 11.93 6.41 16.25
N GLY A 169 12.33 5.40 15.48
CA GLY A 169 11.77 4.05 15.52
C GLY A 169 10.53 3.78 14.65
N ARG A 170 9.96 4.77 13.94
CA ARG A 170 8.79 4.55 13.08
C ARG A 170 8.75 5.44 11.84
N GLY A 171 8.54 4.82 10.68
CA GLY A 171 8.20 5.49 9.43
C GLY A 171 6.70 5.51 9.19
N TRP A 172 6.23 6.47 8.40
CA TRP A 172 4.84 6.59 7.98
C TRP A 172 4.77 7.01 6.51
N SER A 173 4.09 6.22 5.69
CA SER A 173 3.92 6.39 4.25
C SER A 173 2.46 6.69 3.97
N GLY A 174 2.13 7.96 3.73
CA GLY A 174 0.73 8.40 3.65
C GLY A 174 -0.06 7.81 2.50
N LEU A 175 0.59 7.59 1.37
CA LEU A 175 0.03 6.91 0.21
C LEU A 175 1.01 5.81 -0.20
N THR A 176 0.52 4.58 -0.17
CA THR A 176 1.34 3.37 -0.33
C THR A 176 0.74 2.50 -1.42
N ARG A 177 1.58 2.09 -2.37
CA ARG A 177 1.20 1.18 -3.44
C ARG A 177 1.76 -0.22 -3.18
N ALA A 178 0.90 -1.22 -3.36
CA ALA A 178 1.24 -2.63 -3.33
C ALA A 178 1.02 -3.21 -4.72
N VAL A 179 2.08 -3.72 -5.35
CA VAL A 179 2.05 -4.34 -6.68
C VAL A 179 2.25 -5.83 -6.52
N TRP A 180 1.22 -6.60 -6.87
CA TRP A 180 1.22 -8.05 -6.91
C TRP A 180 1.60 -8.54 -8.29
N GLU A 181 2.77 -9.16 -8.40
CA GLU A 181 3.29 -9.68 -9.66
C GLU A 181 2.76 -11.07 -9.91
N LEU A 182 1.88 -11.23 -10.89
CA LEU A 182 1.31 -12.53 -11.25
C LEU A 182 2.16 -13.27 -12.30
N THR A 183 3.17 -12.60 -12.85
CA THR A 183 4.12 -13.14 -13.83
C THR A 183 5.55 -12.91 -13.35
N GLU A 184 6.51 -13.60 -13.97
CA GLU A 184 7.92 -13.29 -13.75
C GLU A 184 8.22 -11.85 -14.20
N VAL A 185 8.98 -11.15 -13.37
CA VAL A 185 9.43 -9.78 -13.63
C VAL A 185 10.93 -9.81 -13.90
N THR A 186 11.30 -9.35 -15.08
CA THR A 186 12.68 -9.17 -15.51
C THR A 186 12.91 -7.70 -15.86
N SER A 187 14.16 -7.32 -16.12
CA SER A 187 14.47 -5.97 -16.63
C SER A 187 13.78 -5.65 -17.97
N GLU A 188 13.33 -6.67 -18.71
CA GLU A 188 12.67 -6.51 -20.00
C GLU A 188 11.16 -6.37 -19.87
N THR A 189 10.55 -6.99 -18.86
CA THR A 189 9.10 -6.95 -18.63
C THR A 189 8.68 -5.87 -17.63
N ASN A 190 9.60 -5.38 -16.78
CA ASN A 190 9.29 -4.36 -15.79
C ASN A 190 9.26 -2.95 -16.39
N SER A 191 8.10 -2.29 -16.28
CA SER A 191 7.88 -0.90 -16.68
C SER A 191 8.16 0.12 -15.58
N ILE A 192 8.32 -0.31 -14.32
CA ILE A 192 8.47 0.62 -13.19
C ILE A 192 9.93 1.01 -13.04
N ARG A 193 10.18 2.32 -12.89
CA ARG A 193 11.47 2.89 -12.51
C ARG A 193 11.29 3.80 -11.29
N PHE A 194 12.23 3.73 -10.36
CA PHE A 194 12.22 4.56 -9.14
C PHE A 194 13.64 4.94 -8.73
N ILE A 195 13.76 5.99 -7.92
CA ILE A 195 15.02 6.40 -7.31
C ILE A 195 14.98 6.09 -5.82
N THR A 196 15.77 5.12 -5.37
CA THR A 196 15.83 4.70 -3.96
C THR A 196 16.15 5.89 -3.04
N GLY A 197 15.38 6.03 -1.95
CA GLY A 197 15.58 7.08 -0.93
C GLY A 197 14.99 8.44 -1.27
N SER A 198 14.44 8.63 -2.48
CA SER A 198 13.93 9.92 -2.95
C SER A 198 12.74 10.46 -2.14
N HIS A 199 11.95 9.59 -1.49
CA HIS A 199 10.87 9.97 -0.57
C HIS A 199 11.33 10.89 0.57
N LYS A 200 12.63 10.88 0.89
CA LYS A 200 13.27 11.75 1.90
C LYS A 200 14.17 12.84 1.31
N ALA A 201 14.25 12.97 -0.01
CA ALA A 201 15.05 14.00 -0.66
C ALA A 201 14.48 15.40 -0.39
N ALA A 202 15.33 16.34 0.03
CA ALA A 202 14.90 17.73 0.26
C ALA A 202 14.64 18.49 -1.04
N TYR A 203 15.28 18.09 -2.12
CA TYR A 203 15.19 18.72 -3.43
C TYR A 203 14.50 17.77 -4.42
N PRO A 204 13.71 18.30 -5.36
CA PRO A 204 13.16 17.49 -6.44
C PRO A 204 14.27 16.98 -7.36
N ILE A 205 13.97 15.93 -8.12
CA ILE A 205 14.86 15.42 -9.17
C ILE A 205 15.26 16.53 -10.17
N PRO A 206 16.56 16.78 -10.41
CA PRO A 206 17.00 17.80 -11.37
C PRO A 206 16.78 17.35 -12.82
N ASP A 207 16.60 18.30 -13.75
CA ASP A 207 16.29 18.01 -15.16
C ASP A 207 17.30 17.06 -15.82
N GLY A 208 18.59 17.22 -15.53
CA GLY A 208 19.66 16.40 -16.10
C GLY A 208 19.63 14.90 -15.73
N VAL A 209 18.81 14.49 -14.75
CA VAL A 209 18.70 13.08 -14.34
C VAL A 209 17.30 12.50 -14.52
N GLN A 210 16.38 13.25 -15.16
CA GLN A 210 15.03 12.80 -15.48
C GLN A 210 14.99 11.64 -16.49
N ASN A 211 16.07 11.41 -17.23
CA ASN A 211 16.19 10.26 -18.12
C ASN A 211 16.18 8.95 -17.31
N PRO A 212 15.18 8.06 -17.50
CA PRO A 212 15.04 6.81 -16.75
C PRO A 212 16.13 5.76 -17.06
N ASN A 213 16.99 6.01 -18.06
CA ASN A 213 18.16 5.19 -18.35
C ASN A 213 19.42 5.65 -17.59
N SER A 214 19.34 6.72 -16.80
CA SER A 214 20.46 7.15 -15.96
C SER A 214 20.69 6.17 -14.80
N PRO A 215 21.92 6.06 -14.26
CA PRO A 215 22.24 5.08 -13.23
C PRO A 215 21.56 5.33 -11.87
N LEU A 216 20.86 6.46 -11.71
CA LEU A 216 20.07 6.75 -10.51
C LEU A 216 18.74 6.01 -10.48
N TRP A 217 18.24 5.59 -11.64
CA TRP A 217 16.97 4.88 -11.74
C TRP A 217 17.20 3.39 -11.59
N GLU A 218 16.42 2.80 -10.69
CA GLU A 218 16.44 1.39 -10.40
C GLU A 218 15.13 0.73 -10.88
N THR A 219 15.18 -0.59 -10.96
CA THR A 219 14.02 -1.45 -11.17
C THR A 219 14.22 -2.74 -10.37
N TYR A 220 13.20 -3.59 -10.30
CA TYR A 220 13.27 -4.88 -9.61
C TYR A 220 12.98 -6.04 -10.55
N GLN A 221 13.40 -7.22 -10.11
CA GLN A 221 13.13 -8.50 -10.75
C GLN A 221 12.66 -9.49 -9.68
N CYS A 222 11.70 -10.34 -10.01
CA CYS A 222 11.12 -11.27 -9.05
C CYS A 222 10.34 -12.39 -9.74
N PRO A 223 10.18 -13.55 -9.08
CA PRO A 223 9.29 -14.61 -9.55
C PRO A 223 7.81 -14.21 -9.46
N PRO A 224 6.90 -14.93 -10.13
CA PRO A 224 5.46 -14.83 -9.91
C PRO A 224 5.08 -14.96 -8.42
N GLY A 225 3.98 -14.33 -8.04
CA GLY A 225 3.47 -14.30 -6.67
C GLY A 225 4.18 -13.32 -5.74
N SER A 226 5.13 -12.54 -6.25
CA SER A 226 5.87 -11.57 -5.44
C SER A 226 5.08 -10.30 -5.19
N LEU A 227 5.35 -9.65 -4.06
CA LEU A 227 4.76 -8.38 -3.65
C LEU A 227 5.84 -7.29 -3.65
N PHE A 228 5.64 -6.24 -4.45
CA PHE A 228 6.45 -5.03 -4.43
C PHE A 228 5.67 -3.88 -3.79
N LEU A 229 6.20 -3.33 -2.71
CA LEU A 229 5.64 -2.21 -1.95
C LEU A 229 6.46 -0.96 -2.18
N LEU A 230 5.80 0.18 -2.42
CA LEU A 230 6.45 1.48 -2.51
C LEU A 230 5.61 2.58 -1.87
N THR A 231 6.28 3.59 -1.32
CA THR A 231 5.62 4.85 -0.98
C THR A 231 5.46 5.69 -2.25
N GLU A 232 4.27 6.22 -2.50
CA GLU A 232 4.02 7.10 -3.65
C GLU A 232 4.71 8.46 -3.51
N SER A 233 5.31 8.70 -2.35
CA SER A 233 6.14 9.87 -2.09
C SER A 233 7.54 9.79 -2.72
N MET A 234 7.92 8.64 -3.27
CA MET A 234 9.16 8.45 -4.04
C MET A 234 9.11 9.16 -5.40
N THR A 235 10.29 9.43 -5.95
CA THR A 235 10.44 9.67 -7.38
C THR A 235 10.30 8.37 -8.16
N GLN A 236 9.32 8.34 -9.05
CA GLN A 236 9.00 7.18 -9.88
C GLN A 236 8.49 7.59 -11.26
N THR A 237 8.67 6.70 -12.23
CA THR A 237 8.14 6.83 -13.58
C THR A 237 7.84 5.46 -14.16
N GLN A 238 7.07 5.46 -15.25
CA GLN A 238 6.79 4.27 -16.03
C GLN A 238 7.46 4.41 -17.40
N VAL A 239 8.08 3.32 -17.85
CA VAL A 239 8.71 3.21 -19.16
C VAL A 239 8.08 2.06 -19.95
N GLN A 240 8.13 2.17 -21.27
CA GLN A 240 7.71 1.07 -22.14
C GLN A 240 8.58 -0.17 -21.87
N PRO A 241 8.00 -1.33 -21.51
CA PRO A 241 8.76 -2.55 -21.36
C PRO A 241 9.22 -3.06 -22.73
N LYS A 242 10.34 -3.78 -22.77
CA LYS A 242 10.82 -4.45 -23.98
C LYS A 242 9.95 -5.64 -24.35
N VAL A 243 9.37 -6.31 -23.36
CA VAL A 243 8.54 -7.50 -23.51
C VAL A 243 7.19 -7.31 -22.81
N ALA A 244 6.11 -7.37 -23.59
CA ALA A 244 4.73 -7.12 -23.17
C ALA A 244 4.05 -8.36 -22.56
N LYS A 245 4.66 -9.01 -21.55
CA LYS A 245 4.13 -10.26 -20.93
C LYS A 245 3.80 -10.15 -19.44
N ARG A 246 3.89 -8.95 -18.86
CA ARG A 246 3.67 -8.71 -17.44
C ARG A 246 2.18 -8.61 -17.12
N ILE A 247 1.74 -9.28 -16.05
CA ILE A 247 0.41 -9.14 -15.47
C ILE A 247 0.62 -8.81 -14.00
N CYS A 248 0.11 -7.66 -13.56
CA CYS A 248 0.14 -7.29 -12.15
C CYS A 248 -1.13 -6.57 -11.71
N ILE A 249 -1.48 -6.75 -10.44
CA ILE A 249 -2.52 -5.97 -9.76
C ILE A 249 -1.83 -4.98 -8.83
N SER A 250 -2.20 -3.72 -8.92
CA SER A 250 -1.76 -2.68 -8.00
C SER A 250 -2.92 -2.29 -7.08
N ASN A 251 -2.68 -2.29 -5.78
CA ASN A 251 -3.59 -1.74 -4.78
C ASN A 251 -2.95 -0.49 -4.17
N LEU A 252 -3.72 0.60 -4.13
CA LEU A 252 -3.29 1.87 -3.55
C LEU A 252 -3.99 2.06 -2.21
N TYR A 253 -3.23 2.35 -1.16
CA TYR A 253 -3.74 2.53 0.20
C TYR A 253 -3.41 3.91 0.73
N ASN A 254 -4.30 4.44 1.56
CA ASN A 254 -4.16 5.76 2.19
C ASN A 254 -4.61 5.73 3.64
N THR A 255 -4.35 6.83 4.35
CA THR A 255 -4.87 7.05 5.68
C THR A 255 -6.39 7.17 5.65
N VAL A 256 -7.05 6.68 6.70
CA VAL A 256 -8.53 6.65 6.80
C VAL A 256 -9.14 8.05 6.57
N ALA A 257 -8.46 9.10 7.01
CA ALA A 257 -8.97 10.47 7.00
C ALA A 257 -8.60 11.28 5.74
N SER A 258 -8.11 10.64 4.69
CA SER A 258 -7.77 11.30 3.43
C SER A 258 -8.25 10.46 2.26
N ARG A 259 -8.41 11.09 1.10
CA ARG A 259 -8.80 10.41 -0.13
C ARG A 259 -8.08 11.05 -1.32
N TRP A 260 -7.42 10.23 -2.13
CA TRP A 260 -6.71 10.69 -3.33
C TRP A 260 -7.57 10.49 -4.59
N SER A 261 -8.32 9.39 -4.65
CA SER A 261 -9.17 9.04 -5.79
C SER A 261 -10.63 8.87 -5.36
N ASN A 262 -11.56 9.14 -6.26
CA ASN A 262 -12.99 8.88 -6.08
C ASN A 262 -13.44 7.48 -6.53
N TRP A 263 -12.50 6.57 -6.81
CA TRP A 263 -12.81 5.18 -7.16
C TRP A 263 -13.47 4.42 -6.01
N MET A 264 -14.46 3.59 -6.35
CA MET A 264 -15.15 2.66 -5.45
C MET A 264 -15.49 1.38 -6.24
N PRO A 265 -15.53 0.21 -5.59
CA PRO A 265 -16.08 -0.98 -6.21
C PRO A 265 -17.58 -0.82 -6.46
N HIS A 266 -18.13 -1.70 -7.31
CA HIS A 266 -19.56 -1.75 -7.54
C HIS A 266 -20.32 -1.93 -6.20
N PRO A 267 -21.41 -1.20 -5.93
CA PRO A 267 -22.10 -1.26 -4.64
C PRO A 267 -22.52 -2.68 -4.23
N GLN A 268 -23.05 -3.46 -5.18
CA GLN A 268 -23.42 -4.86 -4.93
C GLN A 268 -22.20 -5.74 -4.60
N LEU A 269 -21.02 -5.47 -5.15
CA LEU A 269 -19.80 -6.19 -4.78
C LEU A 269 -19.36 -5.80 -3.36
N LEU A 270 -19.47 -4.51 -3.01
CA LEU A 270 -19.16 -4.05 -1.66
C LEU A 270 -20.07 -4.71 -0.62
N GLU A 271 -21.37 -4.80 -0.90
CA GLU A 271 -22.36 -5.42 0.00
C GLU A 271 -22.10 -6.92 0.24
N THR A 272 -21.54 -7.63 -0.74
CA THR A 272 -21.21 -9.06 -0.58
C THR A 272 -19.88 -9.30 0.14
N MET A 273 -19.04 -8.28 0.32
CA MET A 273 -17.80 -8.43 1.09
C MET A 273 -18.10 -8.66 2.57
N PRO A 274 -17.26 -9.42 3.29
CA PRO A 274 -17.33 -9.48 4.74
C PRO A 274 -17.24 -8.09 5.40
N PRO A 275 -17.89 -7.85 6.55
CA PRO A 275 -17.94 -6.54 7.19
C PRO A 275 -16.57 -5.88 7.39
N LYS A 276 -15.56 -6.64 7.84
CA LYS A 276 -14.20 -6.12 8.05
C LYS A 276 -13.58 -5.61 6.74
N ARG A 277 -13.76 -6.31 5.61
CA ARG A 277 -13.26 -5.88 4.29
C ARG A 277 -14.00 -4.65 3.75
N GLN A 278 -15.30 -4.51 4.03
CA GLN A 278 -16.04 -3.29 3.71
C GLN A 278 -15.42 -2.04 4.36
N THR A 279 -14.72 -2.21 5.49
CA THR A 279 -14.10 -1.08 6.20
C THR A 279 -12.99 -0.37 5.42
N LEU A 280 -12.41 -1.02 4.40
CA LEU A 280 -11.45 -0.42 3.47
C LEU A 280 -12.05 0.73 2.64
N PHE A 281 -13.39 0.80 2.57
CA PHE A 281 -14.14 1.73 1.71
C PHE A 281 -14.96 2.75 2.50
N ARG A 282 -14.72 2.88 3.81
CA ARG A 282 -15.40 3.88 4.65
C ARG A 282 -15.12 5.30 4.16
N GLU A 283 -16.01 6.20 4.57
CA GLU A 283 -15.88 7.63 4.33
C GLU A 283 -14.57 8.20 4.91
N ALA A 284 -14.05 9.23 4.26
CA ALA A 284 -12.69 9.74 4.48
C ALA A 284 -12.58 10.73 5.66
N TYR A 285 -13.00 10.32 6.86
CA TYR A 285 -12.88 11.14 8.07
C TYR A 285 -12.33 10.33 9.25
N ALA A 286 -11.69 10.99 10.21
CA ALA A 286 -11.15 10.33 11.40
C ALA A 286 -12.17 10.22 12.54
N GLY A 287 -12.86 11.31 12.86
CA GLY A 287 -13.67 11.43 14.08
C GLY A 287 -14.84 10.45 14.12
N GLY A 288 -14.78 9.49 15.04
CA GLY A 288 -15.83 8.45 15.18
C GLY A 288 -15.81 7.38 14.09
N ASN A 289 -14.79 7.34 13.23
CA ASN A 289 -14.67 6.35 12.16
C ASN A 289 -13.95 5.09 12.65
N VAL A 290 -14.52 4.40 13.62
CA VAL A 290 -14.01 3.14 14.17
C VAL A 290 -15.20 2.21 14.45
N VAL A 291 -15.12 0.97 13.98
CA VAL A 291 -16.14 -0.06 14.24
C VAL A 291 -15.75 -0.77 15.53
N ASN A 292 -16.67 -0.88 16.50
CA ASN A 292 -16.42 -1.56 17.78
C ASN A 292 -15.10 -1.11 18.47
N GLY A 293 -14.81 0.18 18.44
CA GLY A 293 -13.67 0.79 19.12
C GLY A 293 -14.01 2.18 19.63
N ASP A 294 -13.07 2.80 20.34
CA ASP A 294 -13.29 4.12 20.96
C ASP A 294 -12.26 5.15 20.45
N PHE A 295 -12.68 5.97 19.50
CA PHE A 295 -11.87 7.05 18.95
C PHE A 295 -11.59 8.16 19.98
N GLY A 296 -12.60 8.49 20.80
CA GLY A 296 -12.54 9.60 21.74
C GLY A 296 -11.55 9.31 22.86
N GLN A 297 -11.65 8.14 23.48
CA GLN A 297 -10.72 7.68 24.51
C GLN A 297 -9.28 7.62 24.00
N ARG A 298 -9.06 7.21 22.74
CA ARG A 298 -7.71 7.09 22.16
C ARG A 298 -7.09 8.43 21.76
N THR A 299 -7.89 9.46 21.56
CA THR A 299 -7.41 10.78 21.09
C THR A 299 -7.54 11.88 22.12
N SER A 300 -8.32 11.68 23.17
CA SER A 300 -8.46 12.63 24.27
C SER A 300 -7.22 12.63 25.15
N ALA A 301 -6.81 13.83 25.60
CA ALA A 301 -5.83 13.97 26.68
C ALA A 301 -6.42 13.64 28.06
N TYR A 302 -7.74 13.60 28.16
CA TYR A 302 -8.50 13.41 29.38
C TYR A 302 -9.13 12.01 29.39
N PRO A 303 -9.21 11.34 30.57
CA PRO A 303 -9.98 10.11 30.70
C PRO A 303 -11.42 10.31 30.20
N ALA A 304 -12.02 9.28 29.61
CA ALA A 304 -13.46 9.32 29.38
C ALA A 304 -14.19 9.55 30.71
N GLU A 305 -15.11 10.50 30.74
CA GLU A 305 -16.05 10.62 31.85
C GLU A 305 -16.90 9.34 31.87
N ILE A 306 -16.78 8.57 32.97
CA ILE A 306 -17.57 7.37 33.25
C ILE A 306 -18.96 7.79 33.74
#